data_AF-A0A952PU99-F1
#
_entry.id   AF-A0A952PU99-F1
#
_cell.length_a   1.000
_cell.length_b   1.000
_cell.length_c   1.000
_cell.angle_alpha   90.00
_cell.angle_beta   90.00
_cell.angle_gamma   90.00
#
_symmetry.space_group_name_H-M   'P 1'
#
loop_
_entity.id
_entity.type
_entity.pdbx_description
1 polymer ?
#
loop_
_entity_poly.entity_id
_entity_poly.type
_entity_poly.pdbx_seq_one_letter_code
_entity_poly.pdbx_strand_id
1 'polypeptide(L)'
;MPVFEINTPIETDDPIILVEVKDKPLAPGRYRFRLVVRDNDDLLSDPSEVDVIVRDDRRPTAVLEAPREVLFGQDIELSGRKSSDPDPGKVVKYIWTLMG
;
A
#
# COMPACT_ATOMS: atom_id res chain seq x y z
N MET A 1 -22.84 -8.57 -4.10
CA MET A 1 -21.53 -9.23 -4.14
C MET A 1 -20.98 -9.23 -2.72
N PRO A 2 -20.34 -10.32 -2.26
CA PRO A 2 -19.89 -10.42 -0.88
C PRO A 2 -18.72 -9.46 -0.61
N VAL A 3 -18.76 -8.78 0.54
CA VAL A 3 -17.65 -7.95 1.02
C VAL A 3 -16.73 -8.85 1.84
N PHE A 4 -15.45 -8.94 1.47
CA PHE A 4 -14.48 -9.69 2.26
C PHE A 4 -14.15 -8.95 3.55
N GLU A 5 -14.56 -9.54 4.66
CA GLU A 5 -14.11 -9.14 5.99
C GLU A 5 -13.06 -10.12 6.50
N ILE A 6 -12.08 -9.61 7.23
CA ILE A 6 -10.99 -10.43 7.78
C ILE A 6 -11.60 -11.52 8.67
N ASN A 7 -11.24 -12.77 8.40
CA ASN A 7 -11.69 -13.96 9.11
C ASN A 7 -13.20 -14.26 9.03
N THR A 8 -13.93 -13.66 8.07
CA THR A 8 -15.34 -13.97 7.82
C THR A 8 -15.44 -14.88 6.58
N PRO A 9 -15.86 -16.15 6.72
CA PRO A 9 -16.08 -17.03 5.58
C PRO A 9 -17.19 -16.53 4.67
N ILE A 10 -17.01 -16.72 3.37
CA ILE A 10 -18.05 -16.50 2.35
C ILE A 10 -18.34 -17.87 1.74
N GLU A 11 -19.58 -18.35 1.87
CA GLU A 11 -20.03 -19.56 1.20
C GLU A 11 -20.70 -19.18 -0.13
N THR A 12 -20.29 -19.84 -1.22
CA THR A 12 -20.83 -19.63 -2.56
C THR A 12 -20.59 -20.87 -3.42
N ASP A 13 -21.43 -21.08 -4.42
CA ASP A 13 -21.29 -22.08 -5.48
C ASP A 13 -20.47 -21.57 -6.68
N ASP A 14 -20.13 -20.28 -6.73
CA ASP A 14 -19.24 -19.71 -7.74
C ASP A 14 -17.78 -20.08 -7.43
N PRO A 15 -17.06 -20.78 -8.32
CA PRO A 15 -15.65 -21.09 -8.12
C PRO A 15 -14.74 -19.86 -8.23
N ILE A 16 -15.27 -18.71 -8.66
CA ILE A 16 -14.55 -17.45 -8.81
C ILE A 16 -15.16 -16.42 -7.88
N ILE A 17 -14.31 -15.76 -7.09
CA ILE A 17 -14.74 -14.66 -6.25
C ILE A 17 -13.91 -13.42 -6.53
N LEU A 18 -14.60 -12.30 -6.76
CA LEU A 18 -13.97 -11.00 -6.93
C LEU A 18 -13.86 -10.32 -5.57
N VAL A 19 -12.64 -9.96 -5.17
CA VAL A 19 -12.40 -9.09 -4.02
C VAL A 19 -12.59 -7.65 -4.47
N GLU A 20 -13.79 -7.10 -4.28
CA GLU A 20 -14.08 -5.71 -4.64
C GLU A 20 -13.47 -4.76 -3.60
N VAL A 21 -12.55 -3.90 -4.05
CA VAL A 21 -11.76 -3.00 -3.20
C VAL A 21 -12.03 -1.52 -3.49
N LYS A 22 -13.04 -1.21 -4.30
CA LYS A 22 -13.29 0.16 -4.82
C LYS A 22 -13.64 1.15 -3.72
N ASP A 23 -14.56 0.78 -2.82
CA ASP A 23 -15.02 1.65 -1.74
C ASP A 23 -14.14 1.54 -0.48
N LYS A 24 -13.35 0.47 -0.37
CA LYS A 24 -12.42 0.22 0.73
C LYS A 24 -11.16 -0.52 0.22
N PRO A 25 -10.16 0.22 -0.28
CA PRO A 25 -8.93 -0.38 -0.77
C PRO A 25 -8.20 -1.18 0.32
N LEU A 26 -7.59 -2.30 -0.07
CA LEU A 26 -6.60 -2.96 0.79
C LEU A 26 -5.37 -2.07 0.88
N ALA A 27 -4.90 -1.79 2.10
CA ALA A 27 -3.64 -1.09 2.30
C ALA A 27 -2.47 -1.93 1.75
N PRO A 28 -1.34 -1.32 1.39
CA PRO A 28 -0.13 -2.07 1.04
C PRO A 28 0.26 -3.01 2.17
N GLY A 29 0.52 -4.27 1.83
CA GLY A 29 0.72 -5.32 2.82
C GLY A 29 0.56 -6.72 2.25
N ARG A 30 0.73 -7.72 3.11
CA ARG A 30 0.55 -9.14 2.79
C ARG A 30 -0.81 -9.60 3.31
N TYR A 31 -1.60 -10.21 2.44
CA TYR A 31 -2.91 -10.78 2.75
C TYR A 31 -2.91 -12.26 2.42
N ARG A 32 -3.41 -13.07 3.35
CA ARG A 32 -3.56 -14.53 3.16
C ARG A 32 -5.00 -14.85 2.86
N PHE A 33 -5.23 -15.54 1.75
CA PHE A 33 -6.53 -16.08 1.38
C PHE A 33 -6.54 -17.58 1.63
N ARG A 34 -7.70 -18.10 2.02
CA ARG A 34 -7.94 -19.52 2.29
C ARG A 34 -9.19 -19.97 1.54
N LEU A 35 -9.12 -21.14 0.92
CA LEU A 35 -10.25 -21.85 0.32
C LEU A 35 -10.44 -23.20 1.02
N VAL A 36 -11.69 -23.53 1.33
CA VAL A 36 -12.16 -24.87 1.71
C VAL A 36 -13.36 -25.16 0.83
N VAL A 37 -13.41 -26.32 0.19
CA VAL A 37 -14.56 -26.73 -0.63
C VAL A 37 -15.40 -27.79 0.10
N ARG A 38 -16.72 -27.73 -0.07
CA ARG A 38 -17.69 -28.69 0.47
C ARG A 38 -18.29 -29.50 -0.70
N ASP A 39 -18.33 -30.82 -0.60
CA ASP A 39 -18.98 -31.67 -1.61
C ASP A 39 -20.47 -31.88 -1.31
N ASN A 40 -21.13 -32.75 -2.10
CA ASN A 40 -22.57 -33.05 -1.95
C ASN A 40 -22.90 -33.98 -0.77
N ASP A 41 -21.90 -34.51 -0.07
CA ASP A 41 -22.04 -35.34 1.12
C ASP A 41 -21.62 -34.57 2.40
N ASP A 42 -21.54 -33.23 2.30
CA ASP A 42 -21.10 -32.30 3.34
C ASP A 42 -19.66 -32.51 3.84
N LEU A 43 -18.82 -33.21 3.06
CA LEU A 43 -17.39 -33.37 3.37
C LEU A 43 -16.61 -32.13 2.98
N LEU A 44 -15.69 -31.72 3.85
CA LEU A 44 -14.81 -30.57 3.64
C LEU A 44 -13.41 -31.02 3.19
N SER A 45 -12.83 -30.28 2.24
CA SER A 45 -11.42 -30.44 1.91
C SER A 45 -10.50 -29.94 3.03
N ASP A 46 -9.23 -30.35 2.99
CA ASP A 46 -8.17 -29.59 3.67
C ASP A 46 -8.12 -28.15 3.09
N PRO A 47 -7.73 -27.15 3.92
CA PRO A 47 -7.59 -25.78 3.43
C PRO A 47 -6.46 -25.62 2.42
N SER A 48 -6.71 -24.88 1.35
CA SER A 48 -5.68 -24.36 0.45
C SER A 48 -5.47 -22.86 0.70
N GLU A 49 -4.22 -22.42 0.81
CA GLU A 49 -3.88 -21.02 1.15
C GLU A 49 -2.96 -20.38 0.11
N VAL A 50 -3.13 -19.06 -0.09
CA VAL A 50 -2.24 -18.25 -0.93
C VAL A 50 -1.98 -16.90 -0.28
N ASP A 51 -0.75 -16.40 -0.42
CA ASP A 51 -0.37 -15.06 0.01
C ASP A 51 -0.34 -14.10 -1.18
N VAL A 52 -1.08 -12.99 -1.07
CA VAL A 52 -1.11 -11.90 -2.04
C VAL A 52 -0.46 -10.67 -1.41
N ILE A 53 0.42 -10.00 -2.16
CA ILE A 53 1.09 -8.78 -1.72
C ILE A 53 0.50 -7.59 -2.47
N VAL A 54 -0.18 -6.71 -1.75
CA VAL A 54 -0.63 -5.40 -2.24
C VAL A 54 0.53 -4.42 -2.08
N ARG A 55 0.91 -3.72 -3.16
CA ARG A 55 2.04 -2.79 -3.19
C ARG A 55 1.56 -1.39 -3.57
N ASP A 56 2.17 -0.37 -2.95
CA ASP A 56 2.11 1.00 -3.47
C ASP A 56 3.31 1.19 -4.41
N ASP A 57 3.05 1.59 -5.64
CA ASP A 57 4.05 1.78 -6.70
C ASP A 57 4.36 3.26 -6.97
N ARG A 58 3.67 4.17 -6.27
CA ARG A 58 3.94 5.60 -6.35
C ARG A 58 5.19 5.96 -5.59
N ARG A 59 5.84 7.01 -6.07
CA ARG A 59 7.10 7.53 -5.53
C ARG A 59 6.85 8.88 -4.88
N PRO A 60 7.58 9.23 -3.80
CA PRO A 60 7.56 10.57 -3.26
C PRO A 60 8.12 11.56 -4.29
N THR A 61 7.54 12.76 -4.31
CA THR A 61 8.02 13.91 -5.06
C THR A 61 8.82 14.82 -4.14
N ALA A 62 10.10 15.05 -4.45
CA ALA A 62 10.95 15.98 -3.73
C ALA A 62 10.74 17.41 -4.25
N VAL A 63 10.53 18.35 -3.34
CA VAL A 63 10.48 19.79 -3.63
C VAL A 63 11.50 20.49 -2.74
N LEU A 64 12.51 21.08 -3.38
CA LEU A 64 13.59 21.81 -2.72
C LEU A 64 13.39 23.32 -2.90
N GLU A 65 13.34 24.04 -1.77
CA GLU A 65 13.32 25.49 -1.71
C GLU A 65 14.61 26.00 -1.06
N ALA A 66 15.20 27.03 -1.66
CA ALA A 66 16.45 27.63 -1.19
C ALA A 66 16.54 29.10 -1.63
N PRO A 67 17.28 29.95 -0.89
CA PRO A 67 17.73 31.24 -1.41
C PRO A 67 18.50 31.07 -2.72
N ARG A 68 18.34 32.01 -3.66
CA ARG A 68 19.08 32.00 -4.94
C ARG A 68 20.51 32.50 -4.78
N GLU A 69 20.73 33.36 -3.80
CA GLU A 69 22.00 34.00 -3.49
C GLU A 69 22.10 34.16 -1.98
N VAL A 70 23.33 34.08 -1.46
CA VAL A 70 23.67 34.40 -0.07
C VAL A 70 24.99 35.17 -0.06
N LEU A 71 25.18 36.05 0.91
CA LEU A 71 26.46 36.75 1.04
C LEU A 71 27.52 35.82 1.62
N PHE A 72 28.79 36.10 1.32
CA PHE A 72 29.91 35.34 1.85
C PHE A 72 29.89 35.31 3.39
N GLY A 73 30.05 34.12 3.96
CA GLY A 73 30.06 33.90 5.41
C GLY A 73 28.68 33.87 6.06
N GLN A 74 27.59 33.95 5.30
CA GLN A 74 26.23 33.76 5.84
C GLN A 74 25.79 32.29 5.76
N ASP A 75 24.98 31.90 6.74
CA ASP A 75 24.31 30.59 6.75
C ASP A 75 23.26 30.50 5.64
N ILE A 76 23.03 29.28 5.14
CA ILE A 76 22.03 28.97 4.11
C ILE A 76 20.96 28.06 4.71
N GLU A 77 19.70 28.46 4.63
CA GLU A 77 18.57 27.59 4.96
C GLU A 77 18.02 26.92 3.69
N LEU A 78 17.94 25.59 3.71
CA LEU A 78 17.31 24.77 2.66
C LEU A 78 16.06 24.11 3.21
N SER A 79 14.96 24.11 2.46
CA SER A 79 13.69 23.54 2.87
C SER A 79 13.22 22.46 1.90
N GLY A 80 12.95 21.27 2.45
CA GLY A 80 12.27 20.17 1.73
C GLY A 80 10.77 20.09 2.04
N ARG A 81 10.21 21.04 2.79
CA ARG A 81 8.90 20.93 3.45
C ARG A 81 7.71 20.76 2.50
N LYS A 82 7.86 21.13 1.23
CA LYS A 82 6.84 20.96 0.18
C LYS A 82 6.91 19.61 -0.52
N SER A 83 7.85 18.74 -0.15
CA SER A 83 7.92 17.38 -0.67
C SER A 83 6.71 16.58 -0.16
N SER A 84 6.21 15.67 -0.98
CA SER A 84 5.01 14.89 -0.68
C SER A 84 5.09 13.47 -1.24
N ASP A 85 4.28 12.58 -0.70
CA ASP A 85 4.04 11.25 -1.23
C ASP A 85 2.52 11.03 -1.19
N PRO A 86 1.86 10.66 -2.31
CA PRO A 86 0.42 10.45 -2.31
C PRO A 86 -0.01 9.27 -1.43
N ASP A 87 -1.17 9.39 -0.75
CA ASP A 87 -1.73 8.33 0.10
C ASP A 87 -1.86 7.00 -0.66
N PRO A 88 -1.45 5.85 -0.08
CA PRO A 88 -1.14 5.65 1.34
C PRO A 88 0.34 5.85 1.69
N GLY A 89 1.17 6.30 0.74
CA GLY A 89 2.56 6.66 0.98
C GLY A 89 2.70 7.87 1.91
N LYS A 90 3.92 8.09 2.43
CA LYS A 90 4.28 9.29 3.18
C LYS A 90 5.78 9.52 3.17
N VAL A 91 6.19 10.79 3.17
CA VAL A 91 7.60 11.16 3.32
C VAL A 91 8.04 10.87 4.76
N VAL A 92 9.04 10.01 4.94
CA VAL A 92 9.58 9.63 6.26
C VAL A 92 11.02 10.07 6.49
N LYS A 93 11.75 10.42 5.42
CA LYS A 93 13.16 10.80 5.49
C LYS A 93 13.52 11.75 4.35
N TYR A 94 14.41 12.70 4.64
CA TYR A 94 15.05 13.57 3.65
C TYR A 94 16.52 13.19 3.56
N ILE A 95 17.05 13.08 2.34
CA ILE A 95 18.44 12.76 2.07
C ILE A 95 19.03 13.98 1.37
N TRP A 96 19.92 14.69 2.06
CA TRP A 96 20.56 15.91 1.58
C TRP A 96 21.94 15.60 1.02
N THR A 97 22.30 16.20 -0.11
CA THR A 97 23.63 16.09 -0.72
C THR A 97 23.99 17.43 -1.33
N LEU A 98 25.18 17.92 -1.02
CA LEU A 98 25.76 19.09 -1.69
C LEU A 98 26.41 18.61 -3.00
N MET A 99 25.86 19.05 -4.13
CA MET A 99 26.43 18.84 -5.46
C MET A 99 27.18 20.12 -5.82
N GLY A 100 28.51 20.03 -5.90
CA GLY A 100 29.40 21.19 -6.16
C GLY A 100 29.17 21.85 -7.51
#